data_AF-A0A8T4KZR2-F1
#
_entry.id   AF-A0A8T4KZR2-F1
#
_cell.length_a   1.000
_cell.length_b   1.000
_cell.length_c   1.000
_cell.angle_alpha   90.00
_cell.angle_beta   90.00
_cell.angle_gamma   90.00
#
_symmetry.space_group_name_H-M   'P 1'
#
loop_
_entity.id
_entity.type
_entity.pdbx_description
1 polymer ?
#
loop_
_entity_poly.entity_id
_entity_poly.type
_entity_poly.pdbx_seq_one_letter_code
_entity_poly.pdbx_strand_id
1 'polypeptide(L)'
;MTVKIWKIDRDKVRELNKVLEAPEIADAEGKIILNQFARNGYQLKDGKIIGFEESKNYLYIEASDEFFMENAKKIDMPGVTELSGEEFETVKKKIEEEQADSIAGMGSVFEGF
;
A
#
# COMPACT_ATOMS: atom_id res chain seq x y z
N MET A 1 3.56 -2.95 -14.77
CA MET A 1 3.26 -2.76 -13.34
C MET A 1 2.18 -1.71 -13.26
N THR A 2 1.10 -2.03 -12.58
CA THR A 2 -0.10 -1.22 -12.43
C THR A 2 -0.11 -0.66 -11.01
N VAL A 3 -0.48 0.61 -10.87
CA VAL A 3 -0.58 1.27 -9.57
C VAL A 3 -2.04 1.44 -9.22
N LYS A 4 -2.40 1.04 -8.00
CA LYS A 4 -3.71 1.28 -7.43
C LYS A 4 -3.57 1.86 -6.04
N ILE A 5 -4.47 2.77 -5.70
CA ILE A 5 -4.47 3.45 -4.41
C ILE A 5 -5.84 3.30 -3.77
N TRP A 6 -5.87 2.97 -2.49
CA TRP A 6 -7.09 2.89 -1.69
C TRP A 6 -7.06 3.90 -0.56
N LYS A 7 -8.19 4.55 -0.34
CA LYS A 7 -8.47 5.40 0.82
C LYS A 7 -9.12 4.56 1.90
N ILE A 8 -8.58 4.65 3.11
CA ILE A 8 -8.89 3.76 4.21
C ILE A 8 -9.28 4.60 5.43
N ASP A 9 -10.40 4.25 6.04
CA ASP A 9 -10.80 4.79 7.34
C ASP A 9 -9.77 4.46 8.41
N ARG A 10 -9.44 5.44 9.26
CA ARG A 10 -8.40 5.27 10.30
C ARG A 10 -8.66 4.09 11.23
N ASP A 11 -9.92 3.79 11.54
CA ASP A 11 -10.30 2.63 12.35
C ASP A 11 -10.12 1.29 11.61
N LYS A 12 -10.12 1.30 10.28
CA LYS A 12 -9.97 0.11 9.41
C LYS A 12 -8.55 -0.24 9.07
N VAL A 13 -7.61 0.69 9.22
CA VAL A 13 -6.17 0.47 8.99
C VAL A 13 -5.66 -0.76 9.73
N ARG A 14 -6.08 -0.96 10.99
CA ARG A 14 -5.64 -2.10 11.79
C ARG A 14 -6.16 -3.43 11.23
N GLU A 15 -7.37 -3.45 10.71
CA GLU A 15 -7.95 -4.66 10.12
C GLU A 15 -7.29 -4.95 8.76
N LEU A 16 -7.07 -3.90 7.95
CA LEU A 16 -6.37 -4.00 6.67
C LEU A 16 -4.94 -4.51 6.83
N ASN A 17 -4.18 -4.00 7.80
CA ASN A 17 -2.82 -4.47 8.07
C ASN A 17 -2.77 -5.96 8.39
N LYS A 18 -3.79 -6.53 9.06
CA LYS A 18 -3.83 -7.99 9.27
C LYS A 18 -3.94 -8.77 7.96
N VAL A 19 -4.55 -8.20 6.92
CA VAL A 19 -4.63 -8.80 5.59
C VAL A 19 -3.30 -8.64 4.86
N LEU A 20 -2.73 -7.43 4.90
CA LEU A 20 -1.48 -7.09 4.22
C LEU A 20 -0.27 -7.82 4.82
N GLU A 21 -0.28 -8.04 6.14
CA GLU A 21 0.76 -8.70 6.92
C GLU A 21 0.35 -10.11 7.37
N ALA A 22 -0.71 -10.67 6.77
CA ALA A 22 -1.15 -12.03 7.08
C ALA A 22 0.04 -13.00 6.93
N PRO A 23 0.30 -13.86 7.93
CA PRO A 23 1.38 -14.84 7.83
C PRO A 23 1.06 -15.83 6.70
N GLU A 24 2.12 -16.38 6.11
CA GLU A 24 2.01 -17.41 5.10
C GLU A 24 1.36 -18.65 5.74
N ILE A 25 0.18 -19.03 5.26
CA ILE A 25 -0.57 -20.17 5.79
C ILE A 25 -0.40 -21.37 4.86
N ALA A 26 -0.24 -22.56 5.44
CA ALA A 26 -0.37 -23.78 4.67
C ALA A 26 -1.86 -24.05 4.43
N ASP A 27 -2.24 -24.21 3.15
CA ASP A 27 -3.57 -24.67 2.80
C ASP A 27 -3.81 -26.12 3.28
N ALA A 28 -5.04 -26.63 3.22
CA ALA A 28 -5.40 -27.98 3.64
C ALA A 28 -4.60 -29.08 2.93
N GLU A 29 -4.04 -28.77 1.76
CA GLU A 29 -3.15 -29.64 0.97
C GLU A 29 -1.65 -29.48 1.31
N GLY A 30 -1.30 -28.66 2.31
CA GLY A 30 0.09 -28.43 2.74
C GLY A 30 0.88 -27.47 1.85
N LYS A 31 0.24 -26.79 0.88
CA LYS A 31 0.88 -25.73 0.08
C LYS A 31 0.96 -24.43 0.87
N ILE A 32 2.15 -23.83 0.91
CA ILE A 32 2.35 -22.51 1.50
C ILE A 32 1.69 -21.46 0.59
N ILE A 33 0.62 -20.83 1.09
CA ILE A 33 0.04 -19.64 0.47
C ILE A 33 0.88 -18.45 0.90
N LEU A 34 1.77 -18.02 0.01
CA LEU A 34 2.62 -16.85 0.23
C LEU A 34 1.73 -15.60 0.25
N ASN A 35 1.96 -14.71 1.22
CA ASN A 35 1.29 -13.43 1.24
C ASN A 35 1.91 -12.53 0.17
N GLN A 36 1.21 -12.38 -0.96
CA GLN A 36 1.71 -11.61 -2.07
C GLN A 36 1.82 -10.10 -1.75
N PHE A 37 1.05 -9.57 -0.79
CA PHE A 37 1.16 -8.16 -0.40
C PHE A 37 2.51 -7.88 0.25
N ALA A 38 2.93 -8.73 1.19
CA ALA A 38 4.24 -8.65 1.83
C ALA A 38 5.39 -8.84 0.83
N ARG A 39 5.18 -9.67 -0.20
CA ARG A 39 6.20 -9.98 -1.22
C ARG A 39 6.38 -8.89 -2.28
N ASN A 40 5.30 -8.29 -2.77
CA ASN A 40 5.37 -7.20 -3.74
C ASN A 40 5.70 -5.86 -3.07
N GLY A 41 5.38 -5.74 -1.78
CA GLY A 41 5.50 -4.49 -1.05
C GLY A 41 4.26 -3.62 -1.23
N TYR A 42 3.91 -2.91 -0.18
CA TYR A 42 2.85 -1.92 -0.19
C TYR A 42 3.31 -0.71 0.60
N GLN A 43 2.66 0.43 0.38
CA GLN A 43 2.95 1.64 1.13
C GLN A 43 1.67 2.17 1.74
N LEU A 44 1.67 2.24 3.06
CA LEU A 44 0.61 2.88 3.81
C LEU A 44 1.09 4.27 4.22
N LYS A 45 0.36 5.31 3.81
CA LYS A 45 0.65 6.70 4.13
C LYS A 45 -0.51 7.31 4.89
N ASP A 46 -0.20 7.95 6.01
CA ASP A 46 -1.21 8.66 6.79
C ASP A 46 -1.59 9.94 6.05
N GLY A 47 -2.89 10.19 5.88
CA GLY A 47 -3.39 11.34 5.12
C GLY A 47 -2.85 12.66 5.66
N LYS A 48 -2.65 12.75 6.98
CA LYS A 48 -2.04 13.92 7.62
C LYS A 48 -0.63 14.22 7.09
N ILE A 49 0.17 13.17 6.87
CA ILE A 49 1.58 13.29 6.46
C ILE A 49 1.66 13.76 5.01
N ILE A 50 0.83 13.20 4.13
CA ILE A 50 0.82 13.55 2.70
C ILE A 50 -0.01 14.82 2.39
N GLY A 51 -0.60 15.47 3.40
CA GLY A 51 -1.37 16.71 3.25
C GLY A 51 -2.81 16.52 2.75
N PHE A 52 -3.36 15.32 2.94
CA PHE A 52 -4.74 14.95 2.63
C PHE A 52 -5.56 14.76 3.91
N GLU A 53 -6.71 14.09 3.83
CA GLU A 53 -7.62 13.92 4.95
C GLU A 53 -6.95 13.22 6.16
N GLU A 54 -6.80 13.95 7.27
CA GLU A 54 -6.16 13.47 8.51
C GLU A 54 -6.89 12.27 9.15
N SER A 55 -8.17 12.06 8.82
CA SER A 55 -8.95 10.92 9.31
C SER A 55 -8.83 9.68 8.42
N LYS A 56 -8.03 9.74 7.35
CA LYS A 56 -7.89 8.69 6.35
C LYS A 56 -6.43 8.30 6.17
N ASN A 57 -6.23 7.06 5.76
CA ASN A 57 -4.94 6.52 5.34
C ASN A 57 -5.03 6.13 3.87
N TYR A 58 -3.89 6.15 3.19
CA TYR A 58 -3.79 5.89 1.76
C TYR A 58 -2.84 4.72 1.54
N LEU A 59 -3.36 3.64 0.98
CA LEU A 59 -2.59 2.46 0.63
C LEU A 59 -2.25 2.53 -0.86
N TYR A 60 -0.96 2.65 -1.15
CA TYR A 60 -0.41 2.57 -2.49
C TYR A 60 0.16 1.16 -2.70
N ILE A 61 -0.26 0.53 -3.80
CA ILE A 61 0.31 -0.75 -4.24
C ILE A 61 0.69 -0.62 -5.71
N GLU A 62 1.93 -0.97 -6.01
CA GLU A 62 2.43 -1.15 -7.37
C GLU A 62 2.70 -2.63 -7.59
N ALA A 63 1.91 -3.26 -8.46
CA ALA A 63 2.02 -4.69 -8.74
C ALA A 63 1.51 -5.03 -10.14
N SER A 64 1.65 -6.28 -10.57
CA SER A 64 1.09 -6.74 -11.86
C SER A 64 -0.44 -6.82 -11.82
N ASP A 65 -1.12 -6.76 -12.97
CA ASP A 65 -2.58 -6.87 -13.02
C ASP A 65 -3.10 -8.21 -12.44
N GLU A 66 -2.34 -9.28 -12.65
CA GLU A 66 -2.61 -10.61 -12.08
C GLU A 66 -2.66 -10.58 -10.54
N PHE A 67 -1.75 -9.82 -9.91
CA PHE A 67 -1.76 -9.63 -8.46
C PHE A 67 -3.07 -9.00 -7.99
N PHE A 68 -3.56 -7.97 -8.70
CA PHE A 68 -4.82 -7.32 -8.33
C PHE A 68 -6.02 -8.22 -8.59
N MET A 69 -6.02 -9.03 -9.64
CA MET A 69 -7.10 -10.00 -9.89
C MET A 69 -7.26 -11.00 -8.74
N GLU A 70 -6.15 -11.47 -8.17
CA GLU A 70 -6.17 -12.45 -7.08
C GLU A 70 -6.33 -11.82 -5.68
N ASN A 71 -5.79 -10.61 -5.47
CA ASN A 71 -5.66 -10.04 -4.13
C ASN A 71 -6.54 -8.82 -3.86
N ALA A 72 -7.03 -8.08 -4.88
CA ALA A 72 -7.86 -6.88 -4.64
C ALA A 72 -9.12 -7.20 -3.82
N LYS A 73 -9.71 -8.38 -4.01
CA LYS A 73 -10.87 -8.85 -3.22
C LYS A 73 -10.58 -9.04 -1.73
N LYS A 74 -9.32 -9.23 -1.34
CA LYS A 74 -8.92 -9.43 0.07
C LYS A 74 -8.95 -8.12 0.86
N ILE A 75 -8.77 -6.99 0.16
CA ILE A 75 -8.78 -5.64 0.74
C ILE A 75 -10.08 -4.88 0.46
N ASP A 76 -11.01 -5.49 -0.30
CA ASP A 76 -12.36 -5.00 -0.50
C ASP A 76 -13.17 -5.18 0.79
N MET A 77 -13.13 -4.17 1.65
CA MET A 77 -13.76 -4.19 2.97
C MET A 77 -14.37 -2.83 3.31
N PRO A 78 -15.40 -2.77 4.17
CA PRO A 78 -16.07 -1.52 4.50
C PRO A 78 -15.09 -0.51 5.11
N GLY A 79 -15.08 0.71 4.56
CA GLY A 79 -14.14 1.78 4.91
C GLY A 79 -12.84 1.76 4.10
N VAL A 80 -12.72 0.88 3.09
CA VAL A 80 -11.66 0.89 2.09
C VAL A 80 -12.27 1.18 0.72
N THR A 81 -11.83 2.26 0.09
CA THR A 81 -12.37 2.73 -1.20
C THR A 81 -11.24 2.91 -2.19
N GLU A 82 -11.31 2.26 -3.35
CA GLU A 82 -10.34 2.50 -4.43
C GLU A 82 -10.49 3.94 -4.94
N LEU A 83 -9.36 4.66 -5.01
CA LEU A 83 -9.29 5.98 -5.59
C LEU A 83 -9.20 5.90 -7.10
N SER A 84 -9.88 6.82 -7.77
CA SER A 84 -9.87 6.97 -9.22
C SER A 84 -10.00 8.44 -9.60
N GLY A 85 -9.55 8.80 -10.80
CA GLY A 85 -9.59 10.18 -11.31
C GLY A 85 -8.54 11.11 -10.68
N GLU A 86 -8.91 12.36 -10.48
CA GLU A 86 -8.00 13.43 -10.05
C GLU A 86 -7.43 13.21 -8.63
N GLU A 87 -8.24 12.68 -7.70
CA GLU A 87 -7.78 12.35 -6.34
C GLU A 87 -6.71 11.26 -6.37
N PHE A 88 -6.85 10.26 -7.25
CA PHE A 88 -5.83 9.22 -7.45
C PHE A 88 -4.51 9.82 -7.95
N GLU A 89 -4.53 10.64 -9.01
CA GLU A 89 -3.30 11.20 -9.57
C GLU A 89 -2.58 12.10 -8.57
N THR A 90 -3.34 12.90 -7.81
CA THR A 90 -2.78 13.80 -6.79
C THR A 90 -2.14 13.02 -5.65
N VAL A 91 -2.81 12.00 -5.11
CA VAL A 91 -2.27 11.15 -4.04
C VAL A 91 -1.07 10.35 -4.55
N LYS A 92 -1.16 9.75 -5.75
CA LYS A 92 -0.08 9.00 -6.38
C LYS A 92 1.20 9.83 -6.45
N LYS A 93 1.08 11.03 -7.02
CA LYS A 93 2.21 11.96 -7.17
C LYS A 93 2.83 12.30 -5.82
N LYS A 94 2.03 12.58 -4.79
CA LYS A 94 2.53 12.90 -3.44
C LYS A 94 3.27 11.73 -2.81
N ILE A 95 2.77 10.52 -2.96
CA ILE A 95 3.41 9.32 -2.43
C ILE A 95 4.73 9.05 -3.17
N GLU A 96 4.75 9.17 -4.50
CA GLU A 96 5.97 9.01 -5.31
C GLU A 96 7.01 10.12 -5.04
N GLU A 97 6.58 11.37 -4.84
CA GLU A 97 7.47 12.48 -4.45
C GLU A 97 8.13 12.21 -3.09
N GLU A 98 7.37 11.75 -2.09
CA GLU A 98 7.91 11.36 -0.78
C GLU A 98 8.91 10.18 -0.88
N GLN A 99 8.68 9.24 -1.81
CA GLN A 99 9.63 8.16 -2.05
C GLN A 99 10.93 8.67 -2.68
N ALA A 100 10.82 9.53 -3.70
CA ALA A 100 11.99 10.11 -4.35
C ALA A 100 12.85 10.90 -3.36
N ASP A 101 12.22 11.68 -2.47
CA ASP A 101 12.92 12.43 -1.41
C ASP A 101 13.58 11.49 -0.38
N SER A 102 12.90 10.41 0.00
CA SER A 102 13.44 9.40 0.92
C SER A 102 14.66 8.66 0.34
N ILE A 103 14.67 8.41 -0.98
CA ILE A 103 15.79 7.78 -1.69
C ILE A 103 16.95 8.78 -1.85
N ALA A 104 16.65 10.04 -2.13
CA ALA A 104 17.66 11.11 -2.21
C ALA A 104 18.33 11.36 -0.85
N GLY A 105 17.60 11.24 0.26
CA GLY A 105 18.13 11.41 1.62
C GLY A 105 19.07 10.30 2.09
N MET A 106 19.00 9.09 1.52
CA MET A 106 19.93 8.00 1.86
C MET A 106 21.23 8.00 1.04
N GLY A 107 21.25 8.65 -0.13
CA GLY A 107 22.45 8.76 -0.97
C GLY A 107 23.51 9.71 -0.41
N SER A 108 23.13 10.68 0.43
CA SER A 108 24.05 11.71 0.94
C SER A 108 24.71 11.36 2.29
N VAL A 109 24.42 10.21 2.91
CA VAL A 109 24.92 9.87 4.25
C VAL A 109 26.04 8.80 4.23
N PHE A 110 26.39 8.22 3.07
CA PHE A 110 27.43 7.19 2.96
C PHE A 110 28.75 7.61 2.26
N GLU A 111 28.89 8.84 1.76
CA GLU A 111 30.15 9.35 1.15
C GLU A 111 30.89 10.37 2.05
N GLY A 112 31.04 10.07 3.35
CA GLY A 112 31.59 11.04 4.31
C GLY A 112 32.39 10.50 5.48
N PHE A 113 32.92 9.28 5.44
CA PHE A 113 33.88 8.77 6.42
C PHE A 113 35.01 7.96 5.78
#